data_AF-A8LKN2-F1
#
_entry.id   AF-A8LKN2-F1
#
_cell.length_a   1.000
_cell.length_b   1.000
_cell.length_c   1.000
_cell.angle_alpha   90.00
_cell.angle_beta   90.00
_cell.angle_gamma   90.00
#
_symmetry.space_group_name_H-M   'P 1'
#
loop_
_entity.id
_entity.type
_entity.pdbx_description
1 polymer ?
#
loop_
_entity_poly.entity_id
_entity_poly.type
_entity_poly.pdbx_seq_one_letter_code
_entity_poly.pdbx_strand_id
1 'polypeptide(L)'
;MTETASGAGPTPFELVKTRFQGGLWEGRLTARAQVAGAPALRLIQDGTDHPAPRVTAVAGAPNAWDVRFAIPVSALGEGVSVFLVTDAETGAVLARVPLLAGEDLADDLRAEVALLRAELDQLRGAFQTAMRARLPND
;
A
#
# COMPACT_ATOMS: atom_id res chain seq x y z
N MET A 1 3.10 -19.51 -13.83
CA MET A 1 3.44 -18.46 -12.85
C MET A 1 2.86 -17.16 -13.38
N THR A 2 1.58 -16.92 -13.12
CA THR A 2 0.82 -15.82 -13.70
C THR A 2 1.00 -14.57 -12.85
N GLU A 3 1.91 -13.73 -13.32
CA GLU A 3 1.95 -12.30 -13.04
C GLU A 3 0.60 -11.68 -13.46
N THR A 4 -0.28 -11.47 -12.49
CA THR A 4 -1.53 -10.72 -12.73
C THR A 4 -1.24 -9.27 -12.41
N ALA A 5 -0.98 -8.53 -13.49
CA ALA A 5 -0.92 -7.09 -13.50
C ALA A 5 -2.13 -6.47 -12.77
N SER A 6 -1.82 -5.47 -11.95
CA SER A 6 -2.73 -4.52 -11.32
C SER A 6 -3.83 -4.05 -12.28
N GLY A 7 -5.03 -4.61 -12.14
CA GLY A 7 -6.25 -4.06 -12.72
C GLY A 7 -6.62 -2.77 -12.00
N ALA A 8 -6.04 -1.65 -12.42
CA ALA A 8 -6.41 -0.32 -11.97
C ALA A 8 -6.83 0.52 -13.17
N GLY A 9 -7.99 0.20 -13.75
CA GLY A 9 -8.76 1.23 -14.44
C GLY A 9 -9.13 2.34 -13.45
N PRO A 10 -9.41 3.58 -13.91
CA PRO A 10 -9.79 4.65 -13.00
C PRO A 10 -11.04 4.23 -12.22
N THR A 11 -10.88 4.06 -10.91
CA THR A 11 -12.00 3.79 -10.01
C THR A 11 -12.84 5.06 -9.86
N PRO A 12 -14.18 4.96 -9.80
CA PRO A 12 -15.05 6.13 -9.60
C PRO A 12 -14.84 6.78 -8.22
N PHE A 13 -14.23 6.04 -7.29
CA PHE A 13 -13.89 6.47 -5.95
C PHE A 13 -12.38 6.47 -5.73
N GLU A 14 -11.93 7.39 -4.89
CA GLU A 14 -10.55 7.47 -4.38
C GLU A 14 -10.60 7.42 -2.86
N LEU A 15 -9.81 6.53 -2.25
CA LEU A 15 -9.70 6.40 -0.80
C LEU A 15 -8.29 6.79 -0.35
N VAL A 16 -8.21 7.88 0.40
CA VAL A 16 -6.94 8.42 0.92
C VAL A 16 -6.86 8.22 2.43
N LYS A 17 -5.78 7.63 2.92
CA LYS A 17 -5.51 7.50 4.36
C LYS A 17 -5.39 8.88 5.00
N THR A 18 -6.07 9.09 6.13
CA THR A 18 -5.99 10.34 6.92
C THR A 18 -5.27 10.13 8.25
N ARG A 19 -5.47 8.98 8.91
CA ARG A 19 -4.85 8.66 10.20
C ARG A 19 -4.73 7.16 10.40
N PHE A 20 -3.76 6.74 11.20
CA PHE A 20 -3.70 5.39 11.75
C PHE A 20 -3.11 5.44 13.15
N GLN A 21 -3.92 5.15 14.17
CA GLN A 21 -3.48 5.22 15.56
C GLN A 21 -4.29 4.26 16.43
N GLY A 22 -3.64 3.59 17.39
CA GLY A 22 -4.32 2.69 18.34
C GLY A 22 -5.03 1.52 17.65
N GLY A 23 -4.50 1.04 16.53
CA GLY A 23 -5.14 0.00 15.73
C GLY A 23 -6.36 0.46 14.91
N LEU A 24 -6.73 1.74 14.95
CA LEU A 24 -7.82 2.29 14.14
C LEU A 24 -7.26 2.96 12.89
N TRP A 25 -7.60 2.41 11.73
CA TRP A 25 -7.32 3.02 10.43
C TRP A 25 -8.45 3.96 10.03
N GLU A 26 -8.08 5.14 9.56
CA GLU A 26 -9.00 6.17 9.08
C GLU A 26 -8.59 6.67 7.69
N GLY A 27 -9.59 6.94 6.86
CA GLY A 27 -9.39 7.51 5.54
C GLY A 27 -10.58 8.33 5.07
N ARG A 28 -10.36 9.09 4.00
CA ARG A 28 -11.38 9.84 3.28
C ARG A 28 -11.64 9.20 1.94
N LEU A 29 -12.87 8.79 1.73
CA LEU A 29 -13.37 8.33 0.43
C LEU A 29 -14.00 9.50 -0.30
N THR A 30 -13.61 9.73 -1.56
CA THR A 30 -14.19 10.76 -2.42
C THR A 30 -14.64 10.18 -3.75
N ALA A 31 -15.81 10.58 -4.22
CA ALA A 31 -16.28 10.24 -5.56
C ALA A 31 -15.77 11.28 -6.58
N ARG A 32 -15.36 10.83 -7.76
CA ARG A 32 -14.91 11.71 -8.86
C ARG A 32 -16.06 12.44 -9.56
N ALA A 33 -17.27 11.89 -9.46
CA ALA A 33 -18.50 12.46 -9.98
C ALA A 33 -19.57 12.49 -8.88
N GLN A 34 -20.63 13.26 -9.09
CA GLN A 34 -21.77 13.27 -8.19
C GLN A 34 -22.42 11.88 -8.14
N VAL A 35 -22.55 11.32 -6.94
CA VAL A 35 -23.17 10.01 -6.71
C VAL A 35 -24.24 10.10 -5.63
N ALA A 36 -25.15 9.12 -5.61
CA ALA A 36 -26.23 9.08 -4.63
C ALA A 36 -25.75 8.68 -3.22
N GLY A 37 -24.62 8.00 -3.11
CA GLY A 37 -24.07 7.53 -1.85
C GLY A 37 -22.70 6.87 -2.02
N ALA A 38 -22.09 6.51 -0.89
CA ALA A 38 -20.86 5.75 -0.88
C ALA A 38 -21.09 4.29 -1.29
N PRO A 39 -20.09 3.63 -1.90
CA PRO A 39 -20.12 2.19 -2.13
C PRO A 39 -20.06 1.44 -0.79
N ALA A 40 -20.63 0.25 -0.76
CA ALA A 40 -20.35 -0.69 0.32
C ALA A 40 -18.87 -1.14 0.21
N LEU A 41 -18.16 -1.17 1.34
CA LEU A 41 -16.75 -1.54 1.39
C LEU A 41 -16.57 -2.91 2.02
N ARG A 42 -15.59 -3.67 1.53
CA ARG A 42 -15.07 -4.88 2.17
C ARG A 42 -13.64 -4.66 2.64
N LEU A 43 -13.26 -5.38 3.68
CA LEU A 43 -11.91 -5.45 4.19
C LEU A 43 -11.45 -6.91 4.09
N ILE A 44 -10.42 -7.16 3.31
CA ILE A 44 -9.95 -8.52 3.00
C ILE A 44 -8.47 -8.62 3.33
N GLN A 45 -8.07 -9.70 3.97
CA GLN A 45 -6.65 -10.07 4.16
C GLN A 45 -6.48 -11.54 3.81
N ASP A 46 -5.54 -11.86 2.92
CA ASP A 46 -5.21 -13.24 2.53
C ASP A 46 -6.45 -14.08 2.14
N GLY A 47 -7.39 -13.45 1.42
CA GLY A 47 -8.65 -14.07 1.00
C GLY A 47 -9.72 -14.20 2.09
N THR A 48 -9.42 -13.80 3.32
CA THR A 48 -10.35 -13.81 4.46
C THR A 48 -11.05 -12.45 4.59
N ASP A 49 -12.38 -12.47 4.69
CA ASP A 49 -13.17 -11.28 4.99
C ASP A 49 -13.10 -10.89 6.47
N HIS A 50 -12.99 -9.59 6.71
CA HIS A 50 -13.05 -8.97 8.02
C HIS A 50 -14.30 -8.09 8.13
N PRO A 51 -14.65 -7.64 9.35
CA PRO A 51 -15.74 -6.69 9.54
C PRO A 51 -15.61 -5.49 8.60
N ALA A 52 -16.69 -5.20 7.88
CA ALA A 52 -16.71 -4.17 6.85
C ALA A 52 -16.30 -2.79 7.43
N PRO A 53 -15.56 -1.97 6.65
CA PRO A 53 -15.28 -0.61 7.05
C PRO A 53 -16.56 0.19 7.29
N ARG A 54 -16.59 0.95 8.39
CA ARG A 54 -17.65 1.91 8.66
C ARG A 54 -17.46 3.11 7.74
N VAL A 55 -18.49 3.46 6.98
CA VAL A 55 -18.51 4.62 6.09
C VAL A 55 -19.53 5.63 6.62
N THR A 56 -19.12 6.89 6.80
CA THR A 56 -19.96 7.96 7.36
C THR A 56 -19.88 9.21 6.48
N ALA A 57 -21.02 9.80 6.11
CA ALA A 57 -21.03 11.02 5.30
C ALA A 57 -20.37 12.19 6.04
N VAL A 58 -19.61 13.00 5.31
CA VAL A 58 -19.03 14.23 5.84
C VAL A 58 -20.02 15.37 5.65
N ALA A 59 -20.38 16.05 6.75
CA ALA A 59 -21.31 17.17 6.71
C ALA A 59 -20.76 18.29 5.80
N GLY A 60 -21.60 18.78 4.87
CA GLY A 60 -21.22 19.82 3.91
C GLY A 60 -20.37 19.33 2.72
N ALA A 61 -20.10 18.02 2.60
CA ALA A 61 -19.34 17.45 1.49
C ALA A 61 -20.07 16.25 0.87
N PRO A 62 -20.98 16.47 -0.10
CA PRO A 62 -21.91 15.44 -0.61
C PRO A 62 -21.25 14.28 -1.36
N ASN A 63 -19.97 14.39 -1.73
CA ASN A 63 -19.19 13.34 -2.38
C ASN A 63 -18.00 12.86 -1.52
N ALA A 64 -18.06 13.09 -0.20
CA ALA A 64 -17.01 12.69 0.72
C ALA A 64 -17.56 11.92 1.92
N TRP A 65 -16.84 10.86 2.28
CA TRP A 65 -17.14 10.02 3.43
C TRP A 65 -15.89 9.73 4.23
N ASP A 66 -16.05 9.66 5.55
CA ASP A 66 -15.05 9.12 6.45
C ASP A 66 -15.19 7.61 6.52
N VAL A 67 -14.07 6.92 6.29
CA VAL A 67 -13.96 5.47 6.34
C VAL A 67 -13.11 5.09 7.55
N ARG A 68 -13.61 4.17 8.36
CA ARG A 68 -12.93 3.69 9.57
C ARG A 68 -13.03 2.19 9.72
N PHE A 69 -11.95 1.54 10.12
CA PHE A 69 -11.96 0.15 10.56
C PHE A 69 -10.85 -0.10 11.58
N ALA A 70 -11.12 -1.00 12.51
CA ALA A 70 -10.09 -1.51 13.41
C ALA A 70 -9.30 -2.61 12.70
N ILE A 71 -7.99 -2.61 12.89
CA ILE A 71 -7.14 -3.74 12.52
C ILE A 71 -7.49 -4.91 13.44
N PRO A 72 -7.93 -6.06 12.91
CA PRO A 72 -8.18 -7.25 13.71
C PRO A 72 -6.91 -7.67 14.46
N VAL A 73 -7.02 -7.96 15.76
CA VAL A 73 -5.86 -8.44 16.54
C VAL A 73 -5.32 -9.76 15.98
N SER A 74 -6.20 -10.61 15.45
CA SER A 74 -5.83 -11.87 14.78
C SER A 74 -4.95 -11.68 13.54
N ALA A 75 -4.89 -10.46 13.00
CA ALA A 75 -4.05 -10.11 11.86
C ALA A 75 -2.69 -9.51 12.24
N LEU A 76 -2.47 -9.26 13.55
CA LEU A 76 -1.19 -8.86 14.07
C LEU A 76 -0.33 -10.12 14.22
N GLY A 77 0.62 -10.29 13.29
CA GLY A 77 1.54 -11.42 13.26
C GLY A 77 2.93 -10.96 12.79
N GLU A 78 3.86 -11.90 12.68
CA GLU A 78 5.20 -11.60 12.16
C GLU A 78 5.18 -11.34 10.65
N GLY A 79 6.03 -10.42 10.20
CA GLY A 79 6.25 -10.11 8.80
C GLY A 79 5.35 -8.98 8.26
N VAL A 80 4.99 -9.09 6.99
CA VAL A 80 4.13 -8.13 6.27
C VAL A 80 2.79 -8.77 5.95
N SER A 81 1.70 -8.14 6.38
CA SER A 81 0.35 -8.44 5.91
C SER A 81 -0.22 -7.23 5.17
N VAL A 82 -1.05 -7.47 4.15
CA VAL A 82 -1.67 -6.39 3.39
C VAL A 82 -3.18 -6.56 3.41
N PHE A 83 -3.85 -5.59 4.00
CA PHE A 83 -5.29 -5.48 3.92
C PHE A 83 -5.70 -4.78 2.62
N LEU A 84 -6.71 -5.31 1.96
CA LEU A 84 -7.35 -4.71 0.82
C LEU A 84 -8.68 -4.11 1.26
N VAL A 85 -8.87 -2.82 0.97
CA VAL A 85 -10.19 -2.19 1.02
C VAL A 85 -10.75 -2.20 -0.39
N THR A 86 -11.85 -2.90 -0.60
CA THR A 86 -12.46 -3.05 -1.92
C THR A 86 -13.88 -2.52 -1.95
N ASP A 87 -14.30 -2.07 -3.12
CA ASP A 87 -15.72 -1.91 -3.43
C ASP A 87 -16.38 -3.29 -3.43
N ALA A 88 -17.48 -3.45 -2.69
CA ALA A 88 -18.16 -4.73 -2.51
C ALA A 88 -18.91 -5.20 -3.77
N GLU A 89 -19.34 -4.26 -4.62
CA GLU A 89 -20.11 -4.54 -5.83
C GLU A 89 -19.18 -4.86 -7.00
N THR A 90 -18.15 -4.03 -7.20
CA THR A 90 -17.26 -4.15 -8.37
C THR A 90 -16.01 -4.98 -8.10
N GLY A 91 -15.66 -5.19 -6.82
CA GLY A 91 -14.39 -5.82 -6.43
C GLY A 91 -13.16 -4.93 -6.64
N ALA A 92 -13.36 -3.68 -7.06
CA ALA A 92 -12.26 -2.75 -7.30
C ALA A 92 -11.49 -2.46 -6.00
N VAL A 93 -10.15 -2.55 -6.06
CA VAL A 93 -9.30 -2.24 -4.92
C VAL A 93 -9.17 -0.73 -4.78
N LEU A 94 -9.70 -0.18 -3.69
CA LEU A 94 -9.69 1.26 -3.40
C LEU A 94 -8.49 1.66 -2.54
N ALA A 95 -8.02 0.77 -1.67
CA ALA A 95 -6.80 0.98 -0.89
C ALA A 95 -6.09 -0.33 -0.56
N ARG A 96 -4.77 -0.23 -0.41
CA ARG A 96 -3.90 -1.26 0.16
C ARG A 96 -3.33 -0.73 1.47
N VAL A 97 -3.49 -1.49 2.54
CA VAL A 97 -3.10 -1.10 3.90
C VAL A 97 -2.07 -2.11 4.39
N PRO A 98 -0.77 -1.88 4.11
CA PRO A 98 0.28 -2.75 4.62
C PRO A 98 0.44 -2.57 6.12
N LEU A 99 0.59 -3.67 6.83
CA LEU A 99 0.97 -3.76 8.23
C LEU A 99 2.25 -4.56 8.33
N LEU A 100 3.20 -4.00 9.07
CA LEU A 100 4.50 -4.58 9.32
C LEU A 100 4.62 -4.77 10.83
N ALA A 101 4.90 -6.00 11.27
CA ALA A 101 5.05 -6.35 12.67
C ALA A 101 6.10 -7.48 12.84
N GLY A 102 6.67 -7.60 14.04
CA GLY A 102 7.81 -8.49 14.32
C GLY A 102 9.15 -7.74 14.33
N GLU A 103 10.16 -8.35 14.96
CA GLU A 103 11.46 -7.71 15.26
C GLU A 103 12.47 -7.76 14.09
N ASP A 104 12.34 -8.69 13.13
CA ASP A 104 13.45 -8.96 12.20
C ASP A 104 13.31 -8.32 10.80
N LEU A 105 12.13 -7.85 10.41
CA LEU A 105 11.93 -7.36 9.03
C LEU A 105 12.70 -6.06 8.75
N ALA A 106 12.80 -5.16 9.73
CA ALA A 106 13.41 -3.86 9.51
C ALA A 106 14.94 -3.92 9.44
N ASP A 107 15.56 -4.80 10.22
CA ASP A 107 17.01 -4.96 10.24
C ASP A 107 17.49 -5.84 9.10
N ASP A 108 16.76 -6.90 8.74
CA ASP A 108 17.03 -7.70 7.54
C ASP A 108 16.90 -6.85 6.28
N LEU A 109 15.83 -6.05 6.14
CA LEU A 109 15.69 -5.15 4.99
C LEU A 109 16.80 -4.10 4.92
N ARG A 110 17.27 -3.57 6.07
CA ARG A 110 18.41 -2.63 6.08
C ARG A 110 19.71 -3.31 5.68
N ALA A 111 19.93 -4.55 6.12
CA ALA A 111 21.10 -5.34 5.76
C ALA A 111 21.12 -5.65 4.25
N GLU A 112 19.99 -6.09 3.70
CA GLU A 112 19.84 -6.35 2.26
C GLU A 112 20.02 -5.07 1.42
N VAL A 113 19.45 -3.94 1.83
CA VAL A 113 19.67 -2.65 1.14
C VAL A 113 21.13 -2.21 1.23
N ALA A 114 21.80 -2.45 2.35
CA ALA A 114 23.23 -2.13 2.50
C ALA A 114 24.08 -2.99 1.55
N LEU A 115 23.76 -4.29 1.42
CA LEU A 115 24.43 -5.21 0.51
C LEU A 115 24.24 -4.78 -0.96
N LEU A 116 23.00 -4.49 -1.37
CA LEU A 116 22.70 -4.04 -2.73
C LEU A 116 23.45 -2.73 -3.08
N ARG A 117 23.59 -1.80 -2.13
CA ARG A 117 24.40 -0.59 -2.34
C ARG A 117 25.88 -0.91 -2.50
N ALA A 118 26.41 -1.80 -1.68
CA ALA A 118 27.81 -2.22 -1.79
C ALA A 118 28.11 -2.87 -3.14
N GLU A 119 27.22 -3.73 -3.64
CA GLU A 119 27.36 -4.35 -4.96
C GLU A 119 27.27 -3.30 -6.09
N LEU A 120 26.35 -2.35 -6.00
CA LEU A 120 26.24 -1.24 -6.97
C LEU A 120 27.50 -0.37 -6.97
N ASP A 121 28.08 -0.08 -5.82
CA ASP A 121 29.33 0.69 -5.73
C ASP A 121 30.52 -0.08 -6.31
N GLN A 122 30.58 -1.40 -6.12
CA GLN A 122 31.58 -2.26 -6.76
C GLN A 122 31.45 -2.23 -8.29
N LEU A 123 30.23 -2.37 -8.82
CA LEU A 123 29.96 -2.28 -10.26
C LEU A 123 30.32 -0.91 -10.82
N ARG A 124 29.95 0.16 -10.10
CA ARG A 124 30.29 1.54 -10.47
C ARG A 124 31.80 1.75 -10.52
N GLY A 125 32.53 1.25 -9.52
CA GLY A 125 33.99 1.37 -9.45
C GLY A 125 34.70 0.61 -10.58
N ALA A 126 34.26 -0.62 -10.88
CA ALA A 126 34.79 -1.41 -11.99
C ALA A 126 34.56 -0.68 -13.33
N PHE A 127 33.37 -0.10 -13.52
CA PHE A 127 33.04 0.67 -14.72
C PHE A 127 33.91 1.93 -14.86
N GLN A 128 34.09 2.72 -13.79
CA GLN A 128 34.97 3.90 -13.81
C GLN A 128 36.43 3.52 -14.10
N THR A 129 36.90 2.43 -13.51
CA THR A 129 38.26 1.93 -13.73
C THR A 129 38.46 1.52 -15.19
N ALA A 130 37.49 0.82 -15.78
CA ALA A 130 37.51 0.43 -17.18
C ALA A 130 37.45 1.64 -18.13
N MET A 131 36.66 2.67 -17.81
CA MET A 131 36.62 3.92 -18.58
C MET A 131 37.95 4.67 -18.52
N ARG A 132 38.57 4.77 -17.33
CA ARG A 132 39.85 5.46 -17.15
C ARG A 132 40.99 4.75 -17.89
N ALA A 133 40.97 3.41 -17.94
CA ALA A 133 41.94 2.63 -18.69
C ALA A 133 41.80 2.76 -20.23
N ARG A 134 40.68 3.32 -20.72
CA ARG A 134 40.38 3.51 -22.13
C ARG A 134 40.61 4.94 -22.66
N LEU A 135 40.95 5.88 -21.79
CA LEU A 135 41.38 7.22 -22.21
C LEU A 135 42.89 7.17 -22.53
N PRO A 136 43.34 7.54 -23.74
CA PRO A 136 44.76 7.62 -24.04
C PRO A 136 45.40 8.69 -23.15
N ASN A 137 46.54 8.37 -22.53
CA ASN A 137 47.47 9.38 -22.06
C ASN A 137 48.01 10.06 -23.33
N ASP A 138 47.55 11.29 -23.60
CA ASP A 138 48.30 12.23 -24.45
C ASP A 138 49.64 12.59 -23.78
#